data_AF-K9KAN6-F1
#
_entry.id   AF-K9KAN6-F1
#
_cell.length_a   1.000
_cell.length_b   1.000
_cell.length_c   1.000
_cell.angle_alpha   90.00
_cell.angle_beta   90.00
_cell.angle_gamma   90.00
#
_symmetry.space_group_name_H-M   'P 1'
#
loop_
_entity.id
_entity.type
_entity.pdbx_description
1 polymer ?
#
loop_
_entity_poly.entity_id
_entity_poly.type
_entity_poly.pdbx_seq_one_letter_code
_entity_poly.pdbx_strand_id
1 'polypeptide(L)'
;HEILYDWINPTYLDMDYQVQIQDEFEERSEILLKEFLKPEKFAEVCEALEKGDVEWSSRGPPNKRFYEKAEESTLPKILKDCMELFRSEPLFLLLSNFTGLKLHFLAPSEDDEVEDKKEGEAASAADSTEEGTSHSSSEPENNEVAISNNRQQSSEQTDPEPEECEAEKESSVPTCQGELRHWNTGHYTLIHDNSKTEFALDLLLYCGCDGWEPEYGGFTSYIAKGEDEELLTVNPENNSLALVCRDTETLKFVKHINHRSLEQKKTIPNRTGFWDFSFVYYE
;
A
#
# COMPACT_ATOMS: atom_id res chain seq x y z
N HIS A 1 -10.02 -1.98 -16.76
CA HIS A 1 -8.82 -1.45 -17.46
C HIS A 1 -9.06 -0.13 -18.18
N GLU A 2 -10.11 0.03 -19.00
CA GLU A 2 -10.31 1.25 -19.83
C GLU A 2 -10.17 2.58 -19.06
N ILE A 3 -10.74 2.70 -17.85
CA ILE A 3 -10.63 3.91 -17.01
C ILE A 3 -9.18 4.31 -16.70
N LEU A 4 -8.24 3.38 -16.57
CA LEU A 4 -6.83 3.72 -16.32
C LEU A 4 -6.21 4.40 -17.54
N TYR A 5 -6.50 3.90 -18.75
CA TYR A 5 -5.98 4.48 -19.98
C TYR A 5 -6.55 5.86 -20.28
N ASP A 6 -7.72 6.22 -19.74
CA ASP A 6 -8.31 7.56 -19.89
C ASP A 6 -7.73 8.58 -18.90
N TRP A 7 -7.18 8.12 -17.76
CA TRP A 7 -6.82 8.98 -16.63
C TRP A 7 -5.33 9.01 -16.28
N ILE A 8 -4.65 7.87 -16.33
CA ILE A 8 -3.28 7.70 -15.84
C ILE A 8 -2.28 7.99 -16.97
N ASN A 9 -1.16 8.62 -16.61
CA ASN A 9 -0.04 8.83 -17.51
C ASN A 9 0.50 7.46 -18.00
N PRO A 10 0.58 7.21 -19.33
CA PRO A 10 0.90 5.88 -19.87
C PRO A 10 2.20 5.26 -19.36
N THR A 11 3.18 6.06 -18.94
CA THR A 11 4.43 5.59 -18.32
C THR A 11 4.15 4.70 -17.10
N TYR A 12 3.16 5.04 -16.28
CA TYR A 12 2.76 4.27 -15.09
C TYR A 12 1.93 3.01 -15.41
N LEU A 13 1.52 2.83 -16.67
CA LEU A 13 0.81 1.65 -17.15
C LEU A 13 1.73 0.65 -17.88
N ASP A 14 3.02 0.96 -17.97
CA ASP A 14 4.05 0.07 -18.49
C ASP A 14 4.50 -0.93 -17.40
N MET A 15 4.66 -2.20 -17.79
CA MET A 15 4.95 -3.28 -16.83
C MET A 15 6.41 -3.24 -16.36
N ASP A 16 7.36 -2.95 -17.26
CA ASP A 16 8.79 -2.89 -16.90
C ASP A 16 9.05 -1.71 -15.95
N TYR A 17 8.25 -0.64 -16.06
CA TYR A 17 8.29 0.49 -15.13
C TYR A 17 7.52 0.24 -13.82
N GLN A 18 6.44 -0.56 -13.83
CA GLN A 18 5.77 -1.00 -12.60
C GLN A 18 6.70 -1.80 -11.69
N VAL A 19 7.49 -2.73 -12.24
CA VAL A 19 8.49 -3.50 -11.46
C VAL A 19 9.51 -2.57 -10.79
N GLN A 20 10.03 -1.57 -11.52
CA GLN A 20 10.98 -0.58 -10.94
C GLN A 20 10.35 0.26 -9.82
N ILE A 21 9.05 0.58 -9.92
CA ILE A 21 8.30 1.27 -8.87
C ILE A 21 8.12 0.37 -7.65
N GLN A 22 7.81 -0.90 -7.85
CA GLN A 22 7.68 -1.88 -6.78
C GLN A 22 9.02 -2.09 -6.05
N ASP A 23 10.13 -2.27 -6.78
CA ASP A 23 11.48 -2.39 -6.21
C ASP A 23 11.84 -1.20 -5.29
N GLU A 24 11.57 0.05 -5.72
CA GLU A 24 11.80 1.24 -4.90
C GLU A 24 10.83 1.32 -3.70
N PHE A 25 9.57 0.93 -3.89
CA PHE A 25 8.57 0.94 -2.83
C PHE A 25 8.84 -0.11 -1.75
N GLU A 26 9.32 -1.29 -2.11
CA GLU A 26 9.70 -2.35 -1.14
C GLU A 26 10.91 -1.94 -0.28
N GLU A 27 11.89 -1.23 -0.84
CA GLU A 27 13.03 -0.71 -0.07
C GLU A 27 12.62 0.41 0.90
N ARG A 28 11.71 1.30 0.47
CA ARG A 28 11.45 2.58 1.17
C ARG A 28 10.11 2.65 1.91
N SER A 29 9.17 1.77 1.61
CA SER A 29 7.75 1.83 2.00
C SER A 29 7.02 3.12 1.58
N GLU A 30 7.59 3.89 0.66
CA GLU A 30 7.04 5.14 0.12
C GLU A 30 7.58 5.43 -1.28
N ILE A 31 6.76 6.07 -2.12
CA ILE A 31 7.19 6.60 -3.42
C ILE A 31 6.36 7.83 -3.85
N LEU A 32 6.95 8.69 -4.69
CA LEU A 32 6.30 9.89 -5.24
C LEU A 32 6.29 9.85 -6.79
N LEU A 33 5.13 9.55 -7.37
CA LEU A 33 4.92 9.44 -8.81
C LEU A 33 4.46 10.80 -9.40
N LYS A 34 5.33 11.46 -10.17
CA LYS A 34 5.06 12.81 -10.73
C LYS A 34 4.31 12.75 -12.05
N GLU A 35 3.49 13.77 -12.33
CA GLU A 35 2.61 13.80 -13.51
C GLU A 35 1.73 12.54 -13.62
N PHE A 36 1.17 12.09 -12.48
CA PHE A 36 0.47 10.80 -12.38
C PHE A 36 -0.80 10.73 -13.23
N LEU A 37 -1.65 11.77 -13.17
CA LEU A 37 -2.76 11.91 -14.11
C LEU A 37 -2.28 12.52 -15.42
N LYS A 38 -2.95 12.16 -16.52
CA LYS A 38 -2.75 12.81 -17.81
C LYS A 38 -2.97 14.33 -17.72
N PRO A 39 -2.13 15.18 -18.35
CA PRO A 39 -2.21 16.63 -18.22
C PRO A 39 -3.59 17.21 -18.52
N GLU A 40 -4.29 16.68 -19.53
CA GLU A 40 -5.65 17.08 -19.88
C GLU A 40 -6.66 16.80 -18.76
N LYS A 41 -6.57 15.63 -18.11
CA LYS A 41 -7.45 15.26 -16.99
C LYS A 41 -7.13 16.05 -15.73
N PHE A 42 -5.85 16.24 -15.43
CA PHE A 42 -5.42 17.07 -14.32
C PHE A 42 -5.90 18.53 -14.48
N ALA A 43 -5.85 19.07 -15.70
CA ALA A 43 -6.38 20.40 -16.01
C ALA A 43 -7.92 20.48 -15.84
N GLU A 44 -8.68 19.51 -16.34
CA GLU A 44 -10.14 19.44 -16.14
C GLU A 44 -10.52 19.35 -14.65
N VAL A 45 -9.77 18.56 -13.86
CA VAL A 45 -9.94 18.46 -12.39
C VAL A 45 -9.64 19.79 -11.71
N CYS A 46 -8.51 20.42 -12.01
CA CYS A 46 -8.14 21.72 -11.43
C CYS A 46 -9.15 22.82 -11.79
N GLU A 47 -9.62 22.88 -13.03
CA GLU A 47 -10.65 23.85 -13.44
C GLU A 47 -11.97 23.64 -12.67
N ALA A 48 -12.37 22.39 -12.44
CA ALA A 48 -13.57 22.08 -11.66
C ALA A 48 -13.41 22.39 -10.16
N LEU A 49 -12.20 22.31 -9.60
CA LEU A 49 -11.91 22.72 -8.22
C LEU A 49 -11.88 24.25 -8.06
N GLU A 50 -11.36 24.98 -9.04
CA GLU A 50 -11.25 26.45 -8.99
C GLU A 50 -12.55 27.19 -9.34
N LYS A 51 -13.37 26.64 -10.23
CA LYS A 51 -14.55 27.31 -10.81
C LYS A 51 -15.87 26.57 -10.61
N GLY A 52 -15.81 25.30 -10.21
CA GLY A 52 -16.99 24.47 -10.00
C GLY A 52 -17.73 24.81 -8.72
N ASP A 53 -19.02 24.51 -8.70
CA ASP A 53 -19.85 24.57 -7.50
C ASP A 53 -19.60 23.30 -6.68
N VAL A 54 -18.58 23.35 -5.81
CA VAL A 54 -18.23 22.27 -4.87
C VAL A 54 -18.69 22.67 -3.47
N GLU A 55 -19.57 21.87 -2.89
CA GLU A 55 -20.04 22.05 -1.52
C GLU A 55 -18.98 21.55 -0.53
N TRP A 56 -18.43 22.45 0.28
CA TRP A 56 -17.40 22.15 1.27
C TRP A 56 -17.96 22.15 2.70
N SER A 57 -17.57 21.17 3.49
CA SER A 57 -17.93 21.03 4.91
C SER A 57 -16.70 21.03 5.81
N SER A 58 -16.68 21.88 6.84
CA SER A 58 -15.57 21.90 7.80
C SER A 58 -15.59 20.67 8.71
N ARG A 59 -14.48 19.93 8.76
CA ARG A 59 -14.28 18.73 9.57
C ARG A 59 -13.68 19.09 10.92
N GLY A 60 -14.13 18.40 11.97
CA GLY A 60 -13.68 18.59 13.35
C GLY A 60 -13.58 17.28 14.14
N PRO A 61 -13.52 17.32 15.48
CA PRO A 61 -13.38 18.52 16.33
C PRO A 61 -11.95 19.11 16.30
N PRO A 62 -11.75 20.37 16.75
CA PRO A 62 -10.45 21.07 16.67
C PRO A 62 -9.29 20.33 17.37
N ASN A 63 -9.52 19.59 18.45
CA ASN A 63 -8.48 18.77 19.09
C ASN A 63 -8.08 17.51 18.30
N LYS A 64 -8.56 17.37 17.05
CA LYS A 64 -8.29 16.24 16.16
C LYS A 64 -7.99 16.69 14.73
N ARG A 65 -8.76 17.63 14.20
CA ARG A 65 -8.66 18.12 12.83
C ARG A 65 -9.39 19.45 12.63
N PHE A 66 -8.94 20.22 11.65
CA PHE A 66 -9.69 21.31 11.05
C PHE A 66 -9.29 21.43 9.58
N TYR A 67 -10.17 21.02 8.67
CA TYR A 67 -10.01 21.16 7.22
C TYR A 67 -11.38 21.10 6.53
N GLU A 68 -11.44 21.39 5.23
CA GLU A 68 -12.67 21.30 4.44
C GLU A 68 -12.72 19.98 3.66
N LYS A 69 -13.86 19.29 3.68
CA LYS A 69 -14.15 18.08 2.91
C LYS A 69 -15.30 18.35 1.94
N ALA A 70 -15.16 17.94 0.69
CA ALA A 70 -16.24 18.05 -0.29
C ALA A 70 -17.40 17.06 0.00
N GLU A 71 -18.63 17.50 -0.23
CA GLU A 71 -19.81 16.63 -0.24
C GLU A 71 -19.87 15.84 -1.55
N GLU A 72 -19.66 14.53 -1.46
CA GLU A 72 -19.45 13.67 -2.64
C GLU A 72 -20.72 13.54 -3.50
N SER A 73 -21.90 13.59 -2.89
CA SER A 73 -23.16 13.48 -3.61
C SER A 73 -23.42 14.67 -4.56
N THR A 74 -22.91 15.87 -4.25
CA THR A 74 -23.12 17.08 -5.05
C THR A 74 -21.96 17.40 -6.01
N LEU A 75 -20.83 16.69 -5.93
CA LEU A 75 -19.64 16.96 -6.76
C LEU A 75 -19.91 17.08 -8.29
N PRO A 76 -19.22 18.01 -8.99
CA PRO A 76 -19.12 18.05 -10.45
C PRO A 76 -18.68 16.71 -11.06
N LYS A 77 -19.14 16.40 -12.28
CA LYS A 77 -18.92 15.09 -12.93
C LYS A 77 -17.44 14.68 -12.96
N ILE A 78 -16.53 15.55 -13.42
CA ILE A 78 -15.10 15.22 -13.51
C ILE A 78 -14.49 14.85 -12.15
N LEU A 79 -14.94 15.49 -11.06
CA LEU A 79 -14.48 15.18 -9.71
C LEU A 79 -15.07 13.87 -9.19
N LYS A 80 -16.32 13.54 -9.56
CA LYS A 80 -16.91 12.21 -9.31
C LYS A 80 -16.20 11.11 -10.07
N ASP A 81 -15.97 11.29 -11.36
CA ASP A 81 -15.24 10.35 -12.22
C ASP A 81 -13.81 10.11 -11.66
N CYS A 82 -13.16 11.14 -11.11
CA CYS A 82 -11.85 11.03 -10.44
C CYS A 82 -11.93 10.31 -9.07
N MET A 83 -12.96 10.57 -8.26
CA MET A 83 -13.24 9.80 -7.03
C MET A 83 -13.59 8.33 -7.34
N GLU A 84 -14.16 8.04 -8.51
CA GLU A 84 -14.46 6.68 -8.99
C GLU A 84 -13.19 5.96 -9.46
N LEU A 85 -12.28 6.63 -10.17
CA LEU A 85 -10.94 6.11 -10.50
C LEU A 85 -10.23 5.55 -9.26
N PHE A 86 -10.19 6.32 -8.17
CA PHE A 86 -9.59 5.92 -6.88
C PHE A 86 -10.39 4.88 -6.07
N ARG A 87 -11.54 4.44 -6.58
CA ARG A 87 -12.28 3.27 -6.05
C ARG A 87 -12.43 2.15 -7.06
N SER A 88 -11.87 2.30 -8.26
CA SER A 88 -12.05 1.36 -9.34
C SER A 88 -11.20 0.12 -9.12
N GLU A 89 -11.78 -1.05 -9.32
CA GLU A 89 -11.09 -2.35 -9.27
C GLU A 89 -9.75 -2.37 -10.07
N PRO A 90 -9.65 -1.78 -11.28
CA PRO A 90 -8.37 -1.69 -11.98
C PRO A 90 -7.29 -0.90 -11.24
N LEU A 91 -7.65 0.11 -10.44
CA LEU A 91 -6.66 0.85 -9.66
C LEU A 91 -6.19 0.06 -8.43
N PHE A 92 -7.05 -0.74 -7.79
CA PHE A 92 -6.60 -1.65 -6.72
C PHE A 92 -5.51 -2.60 -7.25
N LEU A 93 -5.70 -3.19 -8.43
CA LEU A 93 -4.68 -4.01 -9.08
C LEU A 93 -3.42 -3.20 -9.47
N LEU A 94 -3.57 -1.96 -9.96
CA LEU A 94 -2.41 -1.11 -10.26
C LEU A 94 -1.60 -0.76 -9.00
N LEU A 95 -2.26 -0.52 -7.86
CA LEU A 95 -1.61 -0.25 -6.58
C LEU A 95 -0.92 -1.51 -6.04
N SER A 96 -1.50 -2.69 -6.20
CA SER A 96 -0.79 -3.96 -5.96
C SER A 96 0.51 -4.04 -6.75
N ASN A 97 0.47 -3.79 -8.06
CA ASN A 97 1.65 -3.81 -8.93
C ASN A 97 2.70 -2.73 -8.58
N PHE A 98 2.35 -1.67 -7.86
CA PHE A 98 3.31 -0.65 -7.41
C PHE A 98 3.89 -0.93 -6.01
N THR A 99 3.31 -1.84 -5.23
CA THR A 99 3.58 -1.92 -3.78
C THR A 99 3.80 -3.33 -3.23
N GLY A 100 3.56 -4.38 -4.03
CA GLY A 100 3.57 -5.77 -3.57
C GLY A 100 2.36 -6.18 -2.71
N LEU A 101 1.54 -5.22 -2.27
CA LEU A 101 0.39 -5.46 -1.38
C LEU A 101 -0.76 -6.16 -2.11
N LYS A 102 -1.45 -7.09 -1.45
CA LYS A 102 -2.55 -7.90 -2.01
C LYS A 102 -3.90 -7.17 -1.99
N LEU A 103 -3.93 -5.96 -2.56
CA LEU A 103 -5.13 -5.14 -2.73
C LEU A 103 -6.09 -5.67 -3.81
N HIS A 104 -5.71 -6.68 -4.61
CA HIS A 104 -6.58 -7.30 -5.62
C HIS A 104 -6.38 -8.81 -5.69
N PHE A 105 -7.43 -9.55 -6.04
CA PHE A 105 -7.40 -11.03 -6.10
C PHE A 105 -6.59 -11.60 -7.27
N LEU A 106 -6.20 -10.76 -8.25
CA LEU A 106 -5.27 -11.09 -9.34
C LEU A 106 -3.84 -10.60 -9.06
N ALA A 107 -3.59 -9.94 -7.93
CA ALA A 107 -2.23 -9.61 -7.51
C ALA A 107 -1.47 -10.89 -7.11
N PRO A 108 -0.17 -11.01 -7.43
CA PRO A 108 0.64 -12.13 -6.96
C PRO A 108 0.62 -12.25 -5.43
N SER A 109 0.54 -13.48 -4.92
CA SER A 109 0.82 -13.79 -3.51
C SER A 109 2.26 -14.24 -3.36
N GLU A 110 2.90 -13.95 -2.22
CA GLU A 110 4.15 -14.63 -1.81
C GLU A 110 3.99 -16.17 -1.82
N ASP A 111 2.79 -16.65 -1.50
CA ASP A 111 2.43 -18.08 -1.50
C ASP A 111 2.35 -18.71 -2.91
N ASP A 112 2.09 -17.94 -3.97
CA ASP A 112 1.90 -18.46 -5.34
C ASP A 112 3.24 -18.90 -5.97
N GLU A 113 4.37 -18.32 -5.54
CA GLU A 113 5.72 -18.63 -6.02
C GLU A 113 6.24 -20.05 -5.65
N VAL A 114 5.52 -20.74 -4.77
CA VAL A 114 5.94 -22.03 -4.20
C VAL A 114 5.39 -23.22 -5.00
N GLU A 115 4.30 -23.06 -5.76
CA GLU A 115 3.71 -24.14 -6.55
C GLU A 115 4.43 -24.37 -7.89
N ASP A 116 4.87 -23.30 -8.58
CA ASP A 116 5.48 -23.37 -9.92
C ASP A 116 6.88 -24.00 -9.98
N LYS A 117 7.47 -24.40 -8.84
CA LYS A 117 8.81 -25.02 -8.77
C LYS A 117 8.78 -26.55 -8.64
N LYS A 118 7.62 -27.22 -8.78
CA LYS A 118 7.48 -28.69 -8.60
C LYS A 118 7.23 -29.53 -9.86
N GLU A 119 7.08 -28.95 -11.04
CA GLU A 119 6.96 -29.72 -12.31
C GLU A 119 8.25 -29.64 -13.16
N GLY A 120 9.35 -30.22 -12.66
CA GLY A 120 10.68 -30.12 -13.30
C GLY A 120 11.61 -31.32 -13.22
N GLU A 121 11.27 -32.40 -12.50
CA GLU A 121 12.13 -33.60 -12.37
C GLU A 121 11.38 -34.92 -12.66
N ALA A 122 11.16 -35.22 -13.94
CA ALA A 122 10.81 -36.58 -14.38
C ALA A 122 11.30 -36.86 -15.82
N ALA A 123 11.89 -38.05 -16.01
CA ALA A 123 12.57 -38.55 -17.22
C ALA A 123 13.92 -37.86 -17.55
N SER A 124 15.01 -38.60 -17.78
CA SER A 124 15.10 -39.95 -18.34
C SER A 124 16.12 -40.87 -17.66
N ALA A 125 15.80 -42.17 -17.61
CA ALA A 125 16.72 -43.24 -17.23
C ALA A 125 16.67 -44.36 -18.28
N ALA A 126 17.82 -44.63 -18.91
CA ALA A 126 18.17 -45.83 -19.69
C ALA A 126 19.70 -45.75 -19.94
N ASP A 127 20.52 -46.39 -19.12
CA ASP A 127 20.93 -47.81 -19.19
C ASP A 127 22.04 -48.09 -20.23
N SER A 128 23.15 -48.65 -19.75
CA SER A 128 24.27 -49.22 -20.51
C SER A 128 25.26 -49.90 -19.53
N THR A 129 25.35 -51.22 -19.62
CA THR A 129 26.27 -52.09 -18.86
C THR A 129 27.70 -52.07 -19.40
N GLU A 130 28.72 -52.22 -18.53
CA GLU A 130 29.60 -53.43 -18.48
C GLU A 130 30.82 -53.33 -17.50
N GLU A 131 31.31 -54.52 -17.16
CA GLU A 131 32.33 -55.04 -16.24
C GLU A 131 33.59 -54.23 -15.80
N GLY A 132 34.14 -54.58 -14.61
CA GLY A 132 35.39 -54.00 -14.09
C GLY A 132 35.93 -54.54 -12.74
N THR A 133 36.18 -55.85 -12.65
CA THR A 133 36.89 -56.63 -11.59
C THR A 133 37.88 -55.89 -10.65
N SER A 134 37.83 -56.14 -9.31
CA SER A 134 38.90 -56.86 -8.54
C SER A 134 38.95 -56.69 -7.00
N HIS A 135 39.19 -57.82 -6.30
CA HIS A 135 39.74 -58.04 -4.92
C HIS A 135 39.02 -57.40 -3.68
N SER A 136 38.48 -58.19 -2.72
CA SER A 136 39.16 -59.02 -1.67
C SER A 136 39.90 -58.18 -0.62
N SER A 137 39.77 -58.32 0.71
CA SER A 137 38.90 -59.11 1.63
C SER A 137 39.15 -58.57 3.09
N SER A 138 38.71 -59.12 4.25
CA SER A 138 38.11 -60.44 4.59
C SER A 138 37.42 -60.43 5.97
N GLU A 139 36.28 -61.12 6.07
CA GLU A 139 35.88 -62.06 7.16
C GLU A 139 35.37 -61.55 8.55
N PRO A 140 34.59 -62.39 9.27
CA PRO A 140 33.46 -61.93 10.08
C PRO A 140 33.51 -62.37 11.57
N GLU A 141 32.45 -62.07 12.33
CA GLU A 141 32.02 -62.96 13.41
C GLU A 141 30.49 -62.97 13.58
N ASN A 142 29.98 -63.92 14.38
CA ASN A 142 28.87 -64.78 13.95
C ASN A 142 27.82 -65.05 15.05
N ASN A 143 26.62 -65.50 14.65
CA ASN A 143 25.55 -66.13 15.46
C ASN A 143 24.82 -65.26 16.53
N GLU A 144 23.59 -65.59 16.99
CA GLU A 144 22.39 -66.18 16.37
C GLU A 144 21.19 -65.92 17.32
N VAL A 145 19.99 -65.74 16.75
CA VAL A 145 18.65 -66.15 17.22
C VAL A 145 18.41 -66.43 18.73
N ALA A 146 17.43 -65.72 19.33
CA ALA A 146 16.37 -66.34 20.16
C ALA A 146 15.14 -65.42 20.39
N ILE A 147 13.95 -65.99 20.18
CA ILE A 147 12.63 -65.36 20.39
C ILE A 147 12.16 -65.59 21.83
N SER A 148 11.48 -64.61 22.45
CA SER A 148 10.41 -64.87 23.44
C SER A 148 9.49 -63.67 23.67
N ASN A 149 8.19 -63.89 23.51
CA ASN A 149 7.14 -62.92 23.82
C ASN A 149 6.94 -62.79 25.34
N ASN A 150 6.59 -61.59 25.82
CA ASN A 150 5.52 -61.53 26.80
C ASN A 150 4.70 -60.23 26.72
N ARG A 151 3.43 -60.32 27.14
CA ARG A 151 2.37 -59.34 26.88
C ARG A 151 1.81 -58.85 28.21
N GLN A 152 1.87 -57.55 28.50
CA GLN A 152 1.07 -56.96 29.57
C GLN A 152 0.77 -55.48 29.32
N GLN A 153 -0.49 -55.11 29.55
CA GLN A 153 -1.01 -53.75 29.40
C GLN A 153 -0.80 -52.97 30.69
N SER A 154 -0.48 -51.69 30.55
CA SER A 154 -0.87 -50.66 31.52
C SER A 154 -1.10 -49.35 30.75
N SER A 155 -2.28 -48.76 30.95
CA SER A 155 -2.50 -47.33 30.75
C SER A 155 -1.63 -46.54 31.77
N GLU A 156 -1.41 -45.23 31.68
CA GLU A 156 -2.16 -44.15 31.04
C GLU A 156 -1.23 -42.90 30.95
N GLN A 157 -1.70 -41.80 30.35
CA GLN A 157 -1.05 -40.47 30.32
C GLN A 157 0.21 -40.30 29.45
N THR A 158 -0.02 -39.77 28.24
CA THR A 158 0.87 -38.81 27.59
C THR A 158 0.03 -37.55 27.37
N ASP A 159 0.53 -36.38 27.77
CA ASP A 159 -0.14 -35.10 27.49
C ASP A 159 -0.23 -34.88 25.97
N PRO A 160 -1.34 -34.33 25.44
CA PRO A 160 -1.34 -33.79 24.09
C PRO A 160 -0.51 -32.50 24.08
N GLU A 161 0.44 -32.42 23.16
CA GLU A 161 1.08 -31.16 22.77
C GLU A 161 -0.02 -30.17 22.35
N PRO A 162 0.12 -28.85 22.63
CA PRO A 162 -0.89 -27.90 22.22
C PRO A 162 -0.99 -27.91 20.70
N GLU A 163 -2.18 -28.19 20.18
CA GLU A 163 -2.51 -27.88 18.79
C GLU A 163 -2.20 -26.39 18.59
N GLU A 164 -1.19 -26.08 17.80
CA GLU A 164 -0.99 -24.72 17.31
C GLU A 164 -2.23 -24.40 16.50
N CYS A 165 -3.09 -23.54 17.06
CA CYS A 165 -4.19 -22.96 16.33
C CYS A 165 -3.59 -22.13 15.20
N GLU A 166 -3.42 -22.75 14.03
CA GLU A 166 -3.25 -22.01 12.79
C GLU A 166 -4.46 -21.09 12.67
N ALA A 167 -4.23 -19.82 12.98
CA ALA A 167 -5.20 -18.79 12.72
C ALA A 167 -5.32 -18.72 11.20
N GLU A 168 -6.38 -19.34 10.67
CA GLU A 168 -6.79 -19.16 9.28
C GLU A 168 -6.72 -17.66 9.00
N LYS A 169 -5.78 -17.23 8.14
CA LYS A 169 -5.75 -15.86 7.65
C LYS A 169 -7.06 -15.67 6.90
N GLU A 170 -8.08 -15.14 7.57
CA GLU A 170 -9.32 -14.75 6.92
C GLU A 170 -8.91 -13.83 5.77
N SER A 171 -9.12 -14.30 4.54
CA SER A 171 -8.85 -13.53 3.32
C SER A 171 -9.76 -12.31 3.36
N SER A 172 -9.23 -11.22 3.93
CA SER A 172 -9.89 -9.93 3.94
C SER A 172 -10.24 -9.55 2.50
N VAL A 173 -11.35 -8.82 2.36
CA VAL A 173 -11.74 -8.28 1.07
C VAL A 173 -11.13 -6.88 1.03
N PRO A 174 -10.21 -6.59 0.10
CA PRO A 174 -9.56 -5.30 0.06
C PRO A 174 -10.56 -4.14 0.00
N THR A 175 -10.34 -3.13 0.82
CA THR A 175 -11.24 -1.96 0.92
C THR A 175 -10.46 -0.66 0.82
N CYS A 176 -11.16 0.43 0.48
CA CYS A 176 -10.59 1.76 0.60
C CYS A 176 -11.59 2.76 1.20
N GLN A 177 -11.03 3.83 1.77
CA GLN A 177 -11.77 5.01 2.20
C GLN A 177 -11.11 6.24 1.58
N GLY A 178 -11.90 7.13 1.01
CA GLY A 178 -11.40 8.27 0.26
C GLY A 178 -12.20 9.55 0.51
N GLU A 179 -11.51 10.68 0.43
CA GLU A 179 -12.12 12.00 0.45
C GLU A 179 -11.32 13.04 -0.34
N LEU A 180 -12.06 13.95 -1.00
CA LEU A 180 -11.52 15.17 -1.59
C LEU A 180 -11.48 16.26 -0.51
N ARG A 181 -10.29 16.83 -0.27
CA ARG A 181 -10.01 17.79 0.80
C ARG A 181 -9.58 19.14 0.22
N HIS A 182 -9.87 20.22 0.97
CA HIS A 182 -9.40 21.58 0.71
C HIS A 182 -8.63 22.12 1.92
N TRP A 183 -7.46 22.67 1.62
CA TRP A 183 -6.43 23.06 2.58
C TRP A 183 -6.11 24.54 2.46
N ASN A 184 -6.53 25.34 3.43
CA ASN A 184 -6.32 26.79 3.46
C ASN A 184 -5.70 27.25 4.79
N THR A 185 -5.42 28.55 4.91
CA THR A 185 -4.76 29.13 6.09
C THR A 185 -5.53 28.84 7.39
N GLY A 186 -4.89 28.13 8.31
CA GLY A 186 -5.47 27.69 9.58
C GLY A 186 -5.89 26.22 9.62
N HIS A 187 -5.92 25.50 8.48
CA HIS A 187 -6.22 24.07 8.45
C HIS A 187 -5.05 23.20 8.98
N TYR A 188 -5.37 22.04 9.58
CA TYR A 188 -4.45 21.05 10.15
C TYR A 188 -5.13 19.70 10.47
N THR A 189 -4.32 18.67 10.75
CA THR A 189 -4.73 17.54 11.60
C THR A 189 -3.78 17.36 12.78
N LEU A 190 -4.22 16.64 13.81
CA LEU A 190 -3.45 16.31 15.01
C LEU A 190 -3.52 14.81 15.28
N ILE A 191 -2.41 14.26 15.78
CA ILE A 191 -2.39 12.96 16.43
C ILE A 191 -3.26 13.03 17.70
N HIS A 192 -4.03 11.97 17.96
CA HIS A 192 -4.95 11.89 19.09
C HIS A 192 -5.13 10.44 19.56
N ASP A 193 -5.54 10.24 20.80
CA ASP A 193 -5.64 8.92 21.47
C ASP A 193 -6.47 7.87 20.69
N ASN A 194 -7.47 8.31 19.92
CA ASN A 194 -8.29 7.42 19.07
C ASN A 194 -7.73 7.25 17.63
N SER A 195 -6.46 7.55 17.38
CA SER A 195 -5.85 7.31 16.07
C SER A 195 -5.69 5.81 15.89
N LYS A 196 -6.43 5.23 14.95
CA LYS A 196 -6.26 3.83 14.57
C LYS A 196 -4.84 3.65 14.03
N THR A 197 -4.16 2.65 14.55
CA THR A 197 -2.88 2.18 14.07
C THR A 197 -3.10 0.79 13.50
N GLU A 198 -3.17 0.71 12.19
CA GLU A 198 -3.53 -0.46 11.40
C GLU A 198 -2.76 -0.38 10.08
N PHE A 199 -2.32 -1.54 9.57
CA PHE A 199 -1.63 -1.64 8.30
C PHE A 199 -2.50 -1.06 7.18
N ALA A 200 -1.93 -0.13 6.42
CA ALA A 200 -2.68 0.60 5.41
C ALA A 200 -1.75 1.32 4.42
N LEU A 201 -2.16 1.33 3.16
CA LEU A 201 -1.53 2.14 2.11
C LEU A 201 -2.25 3.49 2.02
N ASP A 202 -1.54 4.57 2.32
CA ASP A 202 -2.02 5.92 2.09
C ASP A 202 -1.70 6.40 0.67
N LEU A 203 -2.67 7.07 0.05
CA LEU A 203 -2.54 7.68 -1.28
C LEU A 203 -2.94 9.16 -1.20
N LEU A 204 -2.07 10.04 -1.70
CA LEU A 204 -2.30 11.48 -1.76
C LEU A 204 -2.02 12.00 -3.18
N LEU A 205 -3.04 12.52 -3.88
CA LEU A 205 -2.85 13.26 -5.14
C LEU A 205 -3.13 14.75 -4.92
N TYR A 206 -2.13 15.61 -5.13
CA TYR A 206 -2.24 17.05 -4.91
C TYR A 206 -2.67 17.84 -6.16
N CYS A 207 -3.54 18.83 -5.96
CA CYS A 207 -4.12 19.70 -6.99
C CYS A 207 -4.06 21.18 -6.58
N GLY A 208 -3.63 22.05 -7.49
CA GLY A 208 -3.59 23.50 -7.28
C GLY A 208 -2.47 24.04 -6.37
N CYS A 209 -1.45 23.26 -6.03
CA CYS A 209 -0.37 23.68 -5.12
C CYS A 209 0.84 24.35 -5.82
N ASP A 210 0.66 24.98 -6.99
CA ASP A 210 1.72 25.74 -7.67
C ASP A 210 2.36 26.80 -6.75
N GLY A 211 3.69 26.75 -6.59
CA GLY A 211 4.43 27.68 -5.75
C GLY A 211 4.10 27.56 -4.25
N TRP A 212 3.71 26.37 -3.79
CA TRP A 212 3.53 26.08 -2.38
C TRP A 212 4.86 25.69 -1.72
N GLU A 213 5.28 26.44 -0.71
CA GLU A 213 6.56 26.24 -0.04
C GLU A 213 6.40 25.54 1.33
N PRO A 214 7.34 24.70 1.79
CA PRO A 214 7.25 23.99 3.06
C PRO A 214 7.04 24.91 4.28
N GLU A 215 7.57 26.13 4.26
CA GLU A 215 7.38 27.15 5.29
C GLU A 215 5.93 27.58 5.48
N TYR A 216 5.04 27.25 4.54
CA TYR A 216 3.60 27.52 4.64
C TYR A 216 2.88 26.49 5.52
N GLY A 217 3.46 25.31 5.74
CA GLY A 217 2.79 24.13 6.31
C GLY A 217 1.99 23.38 5.25
N GLY A 218 1.03 22.54 5.67
CA GLY A 218 0.19 21.76 4.75
C GLY A 218 0.82 20.48 4.21
N PHE A 219 2.12 20.24 4.47
CA PHE A 219 2.76 18.95 4.24
C PHE A 219 2.23 17.88 5.21
N THR A 220 2.23 16.63 4.77
CA THR A 220 1.91 15.47 5.61
C THR A 220 3.20 14.92 6.21
N SER A 221 3.30 14.90 7.53
CA SER A 221 4.43 14.32 8.27
C SER A 221 3.99 12.97 8.87
N TYR A 222 4.85 11.97 8.70
CA TYR A 222 4.75 10.63 9.27
C TYR A 222 5.81 10.46 10.35
N ILE A 223 5.42 9.98 11.52
CA ILE A 223 6.29 9.88 12.71
C ILE A 223 6.13 8.51 13.39
N ALA A 224 7.18 8.09 14.10
CA ALA A 224 7.14 6.90 14.94
C ALA A 224 6.30 7.13 16.21
N LYS A 225 5.54 6.11 16.61
CA LYS A 225 4.56 6.19 17.71
C LYS A 225 5.23 6.14 19.07
N GLY A 226 5.11 7.25 19.81
CA GLY A 226 5.70 7.41 21.14
C GLY A 226 7.14 7.92 21.10
N GLU A 227 7.65 8.30 19.94
CA GLU A 227 8.99 8.82 19.71
C GLU A 227 8.93 10.23 19.11
N ASP A 228 10.03 10.98 19.19
CA ASP A 228 10.18 12.32 18.58
C ASP A 228 10.79 12.25 17.16
N GLU A 229 10.75 11.09 16.51
CA GLU A 229 11.36 10.84 15.19
C GLU A 229 10.37 11.04 14.04
N GLU A 230 10.71 11.94 13.10
CA GLU A 230 9.99 12.11 11.83
C GLU A 230 10.59 11.17 10.78
N LEU A 231 9.75 10.24 10.29
CA LEU A 231 10.12 9.20 9.33
C LEU A 231 10.08 9.73 7.89
N LEU A 232 9.04 10.50 7.55
CA LEU A 232 8.80 11.00 6.20
C LEU A 232 7.99 12.30 6.21
N THR A 233 8.34 13.24 5.34
CA THR A 233 7.52 14.43 5.05
C THR A 233 7.15 14.48 3.57
N VAL A 234 5.85 14.41 3.28
CA VAL A 234 5.26 14.53 1.94
C VAL A 234 4.79 15.96 1.70
N ASN A 235 5.43 16.65 0.76
CA ASN A 235 5.12 18.04 0.40
C ASN A 235 4.07 18.11 -0.72
N PRO A 236 3.17 19.12 -0.73
CA PRO A 236 2.20 19.30 -1.82
C PRO A 236 2.90 19.66 -3.15
N GLU A 237 2.90 18.73 -4.12
CA GLU A 237 3.43 18.95 -5.47
C GLU A 237 2.37 18.60 -6.53
N ASN A 238 2.14 19.51 -7.49
CA ASN A 238 1.03 19.41 -8.43
C ASN A 238 1.10 18.13 -9.28
N ASN A 239 -0.02 17.41 -9.39
CA ASN A 239 -0.14 16.17 -10.13
C ASN A 239 0.87 15.07 -9.70
N SER A 240 1.39 15.17 -8.47
CA SER A 240 2.23 14.14 -7.87
C SER A 240 1.38 13.26 -6.95
N LEU A 241 1.45 11.95 -7.16
CA LEU A 241 0.84 10.94 -6.32
C LEU A 241 1.87 10.42 -5.33
N ALA A 242 1.67 10.68 -4.04
CA ALA A 242 2.44 10.02 -2.99
C ALA A 242 1.72 8.76 -2.54
N LEU A 243 2.46 7.64 -2.50
CA LEU A 243 2.06 6.39 -1.85
C LEU A 243 2.94 6.18 -0.63
N VAL A 244 2.34 5.84 0.52
CA VAL A 244 3.07 5.59 1.77
C VAL A 244 2.43 4.42 2.50
N CYS A 245 3.17 3.34 2.72
CA CYS A 245 2.73 2.26 3.60
C CYS A 245 2.91 2.67 5.06
N ARG A 246 1.92 2.35 5.90
CA ARG A 246 2.01 2.51 7.36
C ARG A 246 1.77 1.18 8.05
N ASP A 247 2.52 0.98 9.13
CA ASP A 247 2.33 -0.12 10.08
C ASP A 247 1.52 0.31 11.32
N THR A 248 1.56 -0.49 12.38
CA THR A 248 0.89 -0.20 13.67
C THR A 248 1.64 0.79 14.57
N GLU A 249 2.87 1.18 14.21
CA GLU A 249 3.68 2.15 14.97
C GLU A 249 3.94 3.45 14.19
N THR A 250 3.38 3.59 12.98
CA THR A 250 3.45 4.81 12.19
C THR A 250 2.19 5.66 12.34
N LEU A 251 2.37 6.91 12.77
CA LEU A 251 1.32 7.92 12.87
C LEU A 251 1.54 9.02 11.83
N LYS A 252 0.48 9.71 11.41
CA LYS A 252 0.57 10.86 10.48
C LYS A 252 -0.26 12.06 10.90
N PHE A 253 0.16 13.24 10.48
CA PHE A 253 -0.62 14.47 10.56
C PHE A 253 -0.27 15.46 9.44
N VAL A 254 -1.18 16.38 9.15
CA VAL A 254 -0.97 17.48 8.20
C VAL A 254 -0.63 18.74 8.98
N LYS A 255 0.56 19.30 8.73
CA LYS A 255 1.09 20.44 9.47
C LYS A 255 0.20 21.67 9.30
N HIS A 256 -0.07 22.38 10.40
CA HIS A 256 -0.86 23.61 10.38
C HIS A 256 -0.38 24.63 9.34
N ILE A 257 -1.29 25.00 8.45
CA ILE A 257 -1.07 25.98 7.38
C ILE A 257 -1.07 27.38 7.98
N ASN A 258 0.08 28.04 7.98
CA ASN A 258 0.26 29.35 8.61
C ASN A 258 0.08 30.51 7.62
N HIS A 259 0.04 31.74 8.15
CA HIS A 259 -0.26 32.95 7.37
C HIS A 259 0.75 33.28 6.25
N ARG A 260 1.93 32.63 6.20
CA ARG A 260 2.82 32.73 5.04
C ARG A 260 2.21 32.16 3.76
N SER A 261 1.27 31.22 3.85
CA SER A 261 0.48 30.73 2.70
C SER A 261 -0.24 31.84 1.92
N LEU A 262 -0.52 33.00 2.54
CA LEU A 262 -1.10 34.15 1.86
C LEU A 262 -0.16 34.76 0.81
N GLU A 263 1.13 34.41 0.81
CA GLU A 263 2.08 34.81 -0.23
C GLU A 263 1.77 34.14 -1.58
N GLN A 264 1.11 32.96 -1.60
CA GLN A 264 0.57 32.34 -2.82
C GLN A 264 -0.29 33.31 -3.62
N LYS A 265 -1.07 34.18 -2.94
CA LYS A 265 -1.94 35.19 -3.58
C LYS A 265 -1.20 36.31 -4.29
N LYS A 266 0.13 36.47 -4.06
CA LYS A 266 0.96 37.39 -4.86
C LYS A 266 1.17 36.86 -6.28
N THR A 267 1.22 35.54 -6.43
CA THR A 267 1.43 34.84 -7.72
C THR A 267 0.11 34.46 -8.37
N ILE A 268 -0.86 33.94 -7.59
CA ILE A 268 -2.16 33.45 -8.06
C ILE A 268 -3.28 34.08 -7.20
N PRO A 269 -3.75 35.32 -7.52
CA PRO A 269 -4.60 36.11 -6.63
C PRO A 269 -5.94 35.46 -6.23
N ASN A 270 -6.50 34.63 -7.12
CA ASN A 270 -7.80 33.99 -6.92
C ASN A 270 -7.71 32.66 -6.14
N ARG A 271 -6.52 32.08 -5.98
CA ARG A 271 -6.35 30.80 -5.29
C ARG A 271 -6.20 31.02 -3.78
N THR A 272 -6.73 30.11 -2.98
CA THR A 272 -6.70 30.18 -1.51
C THR A 272 -6.32 28.82 -0.95
N GLY A 273 -5.04 28.46 -1.02
CA GLY A 273 -4.57 27.15 -0.59
C GLY A 273 -4.46 26.16 -1.75
N PHE A 274 -4.74 24.89 -1.46
CA PHE A 274 -4.68 23.78 -2.42
C PHE A 274 -5.69 22.68 -2.06
N TRP A 275 -5.83 21.69 -2.94
CA TRP A 275 -6.70 20.53 -2.77
C TRP A 275 -5.90 19.23 -2.84
N ASP A 276 -6.44 18.16 -2.26
CA ASP A 276 -5.95 16.82 -2.53
C ASP A 276 -7.07 15.77 -2.56
N PHE A 277 -6.82 14.68 -3.28
CA PHE A 277 -7.55 13.43 -3.13
C PHE A 277 -6.76 12.56 -2.14
N SER A 278 -7.37 12.28 -0.99
CA SER A 278 -6.75 11.49 0.08
C SER A 278 -7.50 10.17 0.21
N PHE A 279 -6.81 9.08 -0.12
CA PHE A 279 -7.32 7.71 0.02
C PHE A 279 -6.46 6.90 0.99
N VAL A 280 -7.08 5.88 1.58
CA VAL A 280 -6.44 4.87 2.41
C VAL A 280 -6.97 3.52 1.97
N TYR A 281 -6.08 2.59 1.62
CA TYR A 281 -6.39 1.23 1.20
C TYR A 281 -5.97 0.23 2.27
N TYR A 282 -6.71 -0.86 2.36
CA TYR A 282 -6.52 -1.96 3.29
C TYR A 282 -6.65 -3.27 2.51
N GLU A 283 -5.84 -4.27 2.88
CA GLU A 283 -5.95 -5.65 2.39
C GLU A 283 -7.19 -6.35 2.97
#